data_AF-A0A2W2CE43-F1
#
_entry.id   AF-A0A2W2CE43-F1
#
_cell.length_a   1.000
_cell.length_b   1.000
_cell.length_c   1.000
_cell.angle_alpha   90.00
_cell.angle_beta   90.00
_cell.angle_gamma   90.00
#
_symmetry.space_group_name_H-M   'P 1'
#
loop_
_entity.id
_entity.type
_entity.pdbx_description
1 polymer ?
#
loop_
_entity_poly.entity_id
_entity_poly.type
_entity_poly.pdbx_seq_one_letter_code
_entity_poly.pdbx_strand_id
1 'polypeptide(L)'
;MISKRTFLKSGAATLAGFVIGVPSASAEWRQGRPGLMSVQEIAEAAYIYGLPIVMNYGAMFELVIDKASSQFRAPFNTLYSEARVFTYEDTAIVTPNSDTPYSLLWTDLRTEPMVISIPDIDPKRYFSVQRGVQFPMNSYT
;
A
#
# COMPACT_ATOMS: atom_id res chain seq x y z
N MET A 1 -9.72 -17.50 -8.01
CA MET A 1 -9.42 -16.07 -7.77
C MET A 1 -9.81 -15.72 -6.35
N ILE A 2 -8.88 -15.26 -5.53
CA ILE A 2 -9.14 -14.86 -4.14
C ILE A 2 -9.64 -13.41 -4.17
N SER A 3 -10.86 -13.17 -3.70
CA SER A 3 -11.43 -11.81 -3.60
C SER A 3 -10.71 -11.01 -2.51
N LYS A 4 -10.65 -9.67 -2.62
CA LYS A 4 -10.18 -8.76 -1.55
C LYS A 4 -10.82 -9.09 -0.20
N ARG A 5 -12.09 -9.50 -0.18
CA ARG A 5 -12.82 -9.95 1.02
C ARG A 5 -12.33 -11.29 1.58
N THR A 6 -11.90 -12.21 0.71
CA THR A 6 -11.38 -13.52 1.09
C THR A 6 -9.96 -13.39 1.66
N PHE A 7 -9.14 -12.49 1.11
CA PHE A 7 -7.80 -12.17 1.62
C PHE A 7 -7.85 -11.52 3.02
N LEU A 8 -8.73 -10.53 3.22
CA LEU A 8 -8.91 -9.88 4.52
C LEU A 8 -9.39 -10.85 5.63
N LYS A 9 -10.13 -11.91 5.27
CA LYS A 9 -10.65 -12.90 6.22
C LYS A 9 -9.67 -14.03 6.55
N SER A 10 -8.60 -14.22 5.77
CA SER A 10 -7.69 -15.37 5.91
C SER A 10 -6.49 -15.12 6.84
N GLY A 11 -6.35 -13.92 7.41
CA GLY A 11 -5.28 -13.57 8.36
C GLY A 11 -5.40 -14.16 9.77
N ALA A 12 -6.48 -14.90 10.07
CA ALA A 12 -6.77 -15.40 11.41
C ALA A 12 -6.57 -16.92 11.53
N ALA A 13 -5.36 -17.44 11.27
CA ALA A 13 -5.01 -18.78 11.72
C ALA A 13 -3.49 -19.00 11.78
N THR A 14 -3.03 -19.41 12.97
CA THR A 14 -1.79 -20.15 13.30
C THR A 14 -0.69 -19.38 14.02
N LEU A 15 -0.85 -19.24 15.35
CA LEU A 15 0.26 -19.20 16.31
C LEU A 15 -0.10 -20.12 17.48
N ALA A 16 0.06 -21.43 17.27
CA ALA A 16 0.01 -22.42 18.34
C ALA A 16 1.39 -23.03 18.52
N GLY A 17 2.01 -22.74 19.67
CA GLY A 17 2.93 -23.65 20.37
C GLY A 17 4.42 -23.51 20.06
N PHE A 18 5.15 -22.88 20.99
CA PHE A 18 6.35 -23.47 21.58
C PHE A 18 6.64 -22.79 22.93
N VAL A 19 6.17 -23.40 24.02
CA VAL A 19 6.60 -23.04 25.39
C VAL A 19 7.61 -24.10 25.81
N ILE A 20 8.89 -23.88 25.52
CA ILE A 20 9.97 -24.57 26.24
C ILE A 20 10.20 -23.80 27.54
N GLY A 21 10.21 -24.52 28.66
CA GLY A 21 10.42 -23.98 30.00
C GLY A 21 11.68 -23.12 30.10
N VAL A 22 11.49 -21.84 30.36
CA VAL A 22 12.54 -20.92 30.82
C VAL A 22 12.50 -20.95 32.36
N PRO A 23 13.62 -21.24 33.05
CA PRO A 23 13.66 -21.19 34.50
C PRO A 23 13.31 -19.77 34.96
N SER A 24 12.50 -19.67 36.00
CA SER A 24 12.01 -18.42 36.56
C SER A 24 13.18 -17.55 37.05
N ALA A 25 13.68 -16.68 36.17
CA ALA A 25 14.54 -15.57 36.55
C ALA A 25 13.78 -14.69 37.56
N SER A 26 14.48 -14.33 38.63
CA SER A 26 13.99 -13.64 39.82
C SER A 26 13.06 -12.46 39.54
N ALA A 27 12.08 -12.28 40.43
CA ALA A 27 10.98 -11.32 40.35
C ALA A 27 11.39 -9.83 40.27
N GLU A 28 12.67 -9.52 40.43
CA GLU A 28 13.21 -8.16 40.48
C GLU A 28 13.23 -7.47 39.10
N TRP A 29 13.36 -8.21 38.00
CA TRP A 29 13.44 -7.63 36.64
C TRP A 29 12.10 -7.16 36.04
N ARG A 30 10.99 -7.30 36.78
CA ARG A 30 9.64 -6.91 36.33
C ARG A 30 9.23 -5.50 36.73
N GLN A 31 9.87 -4.90 37.74
CA GLN A 31 9.60 -3.52 38.13
C GLN A 31 10.32 -2.55 37.18
N GLY A 32 9.59 -2.03 36.19
CA GLY A 32 10.09 -0.99 35.28
C GLY A 32 10.01 -1.32 33.79
N ARG A 33 9.51 -2.51 33.41
CA ARG A 33 9.13 -2.76 32.01
C ARG A 33 7.78 -2.09 31.76
N PRO A 34 7.62 -1.29 30.69
CA PRO A 34 6.28 -1.00 30.17
C PRO A 34 5.53 -2.33 30.10
N GLY A 35 4.29 -2.37 30.59
CA GLY A 35 3.49 -3.59 30.57
C GLY A 35 3.53 -4.17 29.16
N LEU A 36 3.90 -5.45 29.03
CA LEU A 36 3.85 -6.12 27.74
C LEU A 36 2.41 -6.04 27.27
N MET A 37 2.18 -5.35 26.14
CA MET A 37 0.89 -5.39 25.46
C MET A 37 0.48 -6.84 25.30
N SER A 38 -0.80 -7.13 25.52
CA SER A 38 -1.37 -8.42 25.17
C SER A 38 -1.15 -8.68 23.68
N VAL A 39 -1.12 -9.96 23.30
CA VAL A 39 -1.02 -10.37 21.89
C VAL A 39 -2.12 -9.72 21.05
N GLN A 40 -3.31 -9.52 21.62
CA GLN A 40 -4.44 -8.86 20.96
C GLN A 40 -4.14 -7.39 20.66
N GLU A 41 -3.63 -6.63 21.63
CA GLU A 41 -3.30 -5.21 21.43
C GLU A 41 -2.17 -5.03 20.40
N ILE A 42 -1.18 -5.92 20.39
CA ILE A 42 -0.11 -5.91 19.37
C ILE A 42 -0.69 -6.19 17.98
N ALA A 43 -1.57 -7.19 17.87
CA ALA A 43 -2.20 -7.55 16.60
C ALA A 43 -3.08 -6.42 16.04
N GLU A 44 -3.85 -5.75 16.90
CA GLU A 44 -4.67 -4.60 16.52
C GLU A 44 -3.81 -3.44 16.02
N ALA A 45 -2.77 -3.06 16.78
CA ALA A 45 -1.85 -2.01 16.38
C ALA A 45 -1.14 -2.32 15.06
N ALA A 46 -0.69 -3.57 14.88
CA ALA A 46 -0.05 -4.02 13.64
C ALA A 46 -1.02 -3.99 12.46
N TYR A 47 -2.29 -4.36 12.67
CA TYR A 47 -3.31 -4.33 11.62
C TYR A 47 -3.62 -2.89 11.19
N ILE A 48 -3.83 -1.96 12.14
CA ILE A 48 -4.09 -0.55 11.84
C ILE A 48 -2.92 0.06 11.06
N TYR A 49 -1.69 -0.23 11.48
CA TYR A 49 -0.48 0.25 10.81
C TYR A 49 -0.30 -0.37 9.41
N GLY A 50 -0.54 -1.67 9.28
CA GLY A 50 -0.31 -2.42 8.03
C GLY A 50 -1.41 -2.27 6.99
N LEU A 51 -2.64 -1.95 7.39
CA LEU A 51 -3.80 -1.84 6.51
C LEU A 51 -3.56 -0.93 5.29
N PRO A 52 -3.09 0.33 5.43
CA PRO A 52 -2.86 1.19 4.27
C PRO A 52 -1.79 0.63 3.31
N ILE A 53 -0.76 -0.04 3.82
CA ILE A 53 0.30 -0.67 3.00
C ILE A 53 -0.30 -1.78 2.14
N VAL A 54 -1.10 -2.65 2.76
CA VAL A 54 -1.75 -3.78 2.08
C VAL A 54 -2.76 -3.29 1.05
N MET A 55 -3.55 -2.25 1.38
CA MET A 55 -4.50 -1.66 0.45
C MET A 55 -3.81 -1.05 -0.78
N ASN A 56 -2.73 -0.28 -0.56
CA ASN A 56 -1.96 0.30 -1.65
C ASN A 56 -1.29 -0.78 -2.52
N TYR A 57 -0.77 -1.84 -1.91
CA TYR A 57 -0.24 -2.99 -2.64
C TYR A 57 -1.32 -3.67 -3.50
N GLY A 58 -2.55 -3.79 -2.99
CA GLY A 58 -3.67 -4.31 -3.77
C GLY A 58 -3.95 -3.49 -5.03
N ALA A 59 -3.92 -2.16 -4.93
CA ALA A 59 -4.06 -1.27 -6.09
C ALA A 59 -2.89 -1.43 -7.07
N MET A 60 -1.65 -1.44 -6.58
CA MET A 60 -0.45 -1.70 -7.40
C MET A 60 -0.55 -3.03 -8.14
N PHE A 61 -1.00 -4.09 -7.45
CA PHE A 61 -1.11 -5.41 -8.02
C PHE A 61 -2.05 -5.43 -9.23
N GLU A 62 -3.26 -4.85 -9.08
CA GLU A 62 -4.26 -4.79 -10.16
C GLU A 62 -3.87 -3.88 -11.33
N LEU A 63 -3.11 -2.80 -11.06
CA LEU A 63 -2.71 -1.83 -12.08
C LEU A 63 -1.43 -2.24 -12.83
N VAL A 64 -0.52 -2.98 -12.20
CA VAL A 64 0.88 -3.15 -12.65
C VAL A 64 1.35 -4.60 -12.75
N ILE A 65 0.91 -5.48 -11.83
CA ILE A 65 1.43 -6.86 -11.76
C ILE A 65 0.52 -7.82 -12.52
N ASP A 66 -0.78 -7.81 -12.23
CA ASP A 66 -1.73 -8.74 -12.81
C ASP A 66 -2.15 -8.27 -14.20
N LYS A 67 -1.47 -8.79 -15.22
CA LYS A 67 -1.77 -8.50 -16.63
C LYS A 67 -3.16 -9.01 -17.07
N ALA A 68 -3.80 -9.89 -16.30
CA ALA A 68 -5.15 -10.37 -16.58
C ALA A 68 -6.24 -9.52 -15.90
N SER A 69 -5.86 -8.59 -15.03
CA SER A 69 -6.76 -7.63 -14.40
C SER A 69 -7.40 -6.74 -15.47
N SER A 70 -8.71 -6.54 -15.40
CA SER A 70 -9.41 -5.54 -16.23
C SER A 70 -8.96 -4.11 -15.92
N GLN A 71 -8.26 -3.91 -14.80
CA GLN A 71 -7.74 -2.63 -14.36
C GLN A 71 -6.28 -2.40 -14.78
N PHE A 72 -5.61 -3.40 -15.38
CA PHE A 72 -4.20 -3.32 -15.75
C PHE A 72 -3.95 -2.11 -16.67
N ARG A 73 -2.91 -1.33 -16.37
CA ARG A 73 -2.55 -0.12 -17.14
C ARG A 73 -1.20 -0.24 -17.80
N ALA A 74 -0.15 -0.49 -17.02
CA ALA A 74 1.21 -0.58 -17.51
C ALA A 74 2.11 -1.31 -16.50
N PRO A 75 3.20 -1.96 -16.96
CA PRO A 75 4.21 -2.52 -16.07
C PRO A 75 5.01 -1.41 -15.35
N PHE A 76 5.85 -1.81 -14.38
CA PHE A 76 6.74 -0.88 -13.69
C PHE A 76 7.60 -0.07 -14.66
N ASN A 77 7.93 1.16 -14.25
CA ASN A 77 8.79 2.09 -14.98
C ASN A 77 8.24 2.50 -16.36
N THR A 78 6.94 2.29 -16.60
CA THR A 78 6.25 2.69 -17.83
C THR A 78 5.10 3.65 -17.49
N LEU A 79 5.12 4.84 -18.08
CA LEU A 79 4.06 5.84 -17.91
C LEU A 79 2.81 5.42 -18.69
N TYR A 80 1.66 5.45 -18.05
CA TYR A 80 0.36 5.28 -18.69
C TYR A 80 -0.47 6.54 -18.55
N SER A 81 -0.94 7.12 -19.66
CA SER A 81 -1.81 8.29 -19.67
C SER A 81 -3.21 7.91 -20.13
N GLU A 82 -4.20 8.12 -19.27
CA GLU A 82 -5.62 7.95 -19.60
C GLU A 82 -6.18 9.28 -20.08
N ALA A 83 -6.87 9.27 -21.23
CA ALA A 83 -7.43 10.48 -21.82
C ALA A 83 -8.82 10.82 -21.25
N ARG A 84 -9.55 9.81 -20.76
CA ARG A 84 -10.84 9.98 -20.08
C ARG A 84 -10.65 10.20 -18.58
N VAL A 85 -11.70 10.71 -17.94
CA VAL A 85 -11.80 10.71 -16.49
C VAL A 85 -12.20 9.32 -15.99
N PHE A 86 -11.83 9.00 -14.76
CA PHE A 86 -12.19 7.72 -14.15
C PHE A 86 -13.68 7.69 -13.80
N THR A 87 -14.27 6.50 -13.89
CA THR A 87 -15.68 6.25 -13.61
C THR A 87 -15.83 5.21 -12.51
N TYR A 88 -17.08 4.84 -12.19
CA TYR A 88 -17.36 3.76 -11.24
C TYR A 88 -16.79 2.38 -11.69
N GLU A 89 -16.40 2.24 -12.96
CA GLU A 89 -15.80 1.02 -13.52
C GLU A 89 -14.30 0.91 -13.21
N ASP A 90 -13.64 2.02 -12.87
CA ASP A 90 -12.25 2.06 -12.44
C ASP A 90 -12.17 1.79 -10.93
N THR A 91 -11.94 0.54 -10.57
CA THR A 91 -12.12 0.02 -9.20
C THR A 91 -10.84 -0.31 -8.46
N ALA A 92 -9.68 -0.19 -9.13
CA ALA A 92 -8.38 -0.45 -8.51
C ALA A 92 -8.02 0.60 -7.45
N ILE A 93 -8.39 1.86 -7.69
CA ILE A 93 -8.20 2.97 -6.75
C ILE A 93 -9.53 3.26 -6.07
N VAL A 94 -9.51 3.41 -4.75
CA VAL A 94 -10.71 3.76 -3.98
C VAL A 94 -11.04 5.23 -4.23
N THR A 95 -12.29 5.51 -4.61
CA THR A 95 -12.84 6.87 -4.83
C THR A 95 -11.97 7.72 -5.75
N PRO A 96 -11.78 7.34 -7.02
CA PRO A 96 -11.02 8.15 -7.95
C PRO A 96 -11.76 9.48 -8.23
N ASN A 97 -10.98 10.54 -8.42
CA ASN A 97 -11.50 11.82 -8.91
C ASN A 97 -12.03 11.68 -10.35
N SER A 98 -13.12 12.36 -10.70
CA SER A 98 -13.65 12.40 -12.07
C SER A 98 -13.51 13.76 -12.78
N ASP A 99 -12.73 14.70 -12.23
CA ASP A 99 -12.56 16.03 -12.82
C ASP A 99 -11.32 16.13 -13.74
N THR A 100 -10.35 15.22 -13.56
CA THR A 100 -9.04 15.28 -14.21
C THR A 100 -8.61 13.93 -14.79
N PRO A 101 -8.15 13.87 -16.05
CA PRO A 101 -7.48 12.68 -16.57
C PRO A 101 -6.17 12.40 -15.82
N TYR A 102 -5.78 11.13 -15.71
CA TYR A 102 -4.59 10.72 -14.97
C TYR A 102 -3.47 10.26 -15.89
N SER A 103 -2.24 10.60 -15.51
CA SER A 103 -1.05 9.85 -15.92
C SER A 103 -0.52 9.08 -14.70
N LEU A 104 -0.47 7.75 -14.79
CA LEU A 104 -0.10 6.84 -13.72
C LEU A 104 1.28 6.24 -14.01
N LEU A 105 2.13 6.23 -12.99
CA LEU A 105 3.46 5.64 -13.05
C LEU A 105 3.78 4.98 -11.71
N TRP A 106 4.06 3.68 -11.75
CA TRP A 106 4.67 2.96 -10.64
C TRP A 106 6.15 2.77 -10.91
N THR A 107 6.98 3.23 -9.99
CA THR A 107 8.44 3.22 -10.16
C THR A 107 9.08 2.12 -9.31
N ASP A 108 9.95 1.33 -9.93
CA ASP A 108 10.90 0.43 -9.30
C ASP A 108 12.29 1.03 -9.46
N LEU A 109 12.79 1.59 -8.36
CA LEU A 109 14.05 2.34 -8.29
C LEU A 109 15.21 1.48 -7.76
N ARG A 110 15.05 0.15 -7.66
CA ARG A 110 16.09 -0.75 -7.09
C ARG A 110 17.36 -0.80 -7.92
N THR A 111 17.26 -0.61 -9.23
CA THR A 111 18.38 -0.71 -10.18
C THR A 111 18.99 0.65 -10.49
N GLU A 112 18.16 1.66 -10.74
CA GLU A 112 18.60 2.99 -11.16
C GLU A 112 17.50 4.05 -10.90
N PRO A 113 17.87 5.34 -10.81
CA PRO A 113 16.90 6.42 -10.70
C PRO A 113 16.11 6.63 -12.02
N MET A 114 14.90 7.18 -11.90
CA MET A 114 14.09 7.61 -13.05
C MET A 114 14.01 9.13 -13.15
N VAL A 115 14.07 9.66 -14.38
CA VAL A 115 13.84 11.07 -14.69
C VAL A 115 12.44 11.23 -15.28
N ILE A 116 11.62 12.10 -14.68
CA ILE A 116 10.28 12.44 -15.16
C ILE A 116 10.33 13.87 -15.70
N SER A 117 10.15 14.03 -17.01
CA SER A 117 10.10 15.34 -17.67
C SER A 117 8.65 15.77 -17.86
N ILE A 118 8.34 17.01 -17.46
CA ILE A 118 7.02 17.61 -17.64
C ILE A 118 7.09 18.56 -18.84
N PRO A 119 6.21 18.42 -19.85
CA PRO A 119 6.18 19.34 -20.97
C PRO A 119 5.63 20.71 -20.54
N ASP A 120 5.80 21.73 -21.38
CA ASP A 120 5.17 23.02 -21.16
C ASP A 120 3.64 22.86 -21.11
N ILE A 121 3.03 23.37 -20.04
CA ILE A 121 1.59 23.33 -19.82
C ILE A 121 1.01 24.73 -20.03
N ASP A 122 -0.11 24.82 -20.75
CA ASP A 122 -0.87 26.06 -20.88
C ASP A 122 -1.20 26.62 -19.47
N PRO A 123 -0.83 27.87 -19.15
CA PRO A 123 -1.08 28.49 -17.84
C PRO A 123 -2.56 28.50 -17.41
N LYS A 124 -3.50 28.35 -18.35
CA LYS A 124 -4.93 28.27 -18.06
C LYS A 124 -5.38 26.87 -17.64
N ARG A 125 -4.54 25.84 -17.78
CA ARG A 125 -4.86 24.45 -17.42
C ARG A 125 -4.32 24.12 -16.04
N TYR A 126 -5.18 23.55 -15.20
CA TYR A 126 -4.76 22.96 -13.94
C TYR A 126 -3.94 21.68 -14.21
N PHE A 127 -2.77 21.58 -13.57
CA PHE A 127 -1.89 20.43 -13.64
C PHE A 127 -1.19 20.24 -12.29
N SER A 128 -1.05 18.99 -11.85
CA SER A 128 -0.37 18.65 -10.60
C SER A 128 0.37 17.31 -10.74
N VAL A 129 1.52 17.22 -10.08
CA VAL A 129 2.30 15.98 -9.94
C VAL A 129 2.39 15.64 -8.47
N GLN A 130 2.01 14.42 -8.13
CA GLN A 130 2.16 13.87 -6.79
C GLN A 130 2.97 12.59 -6.85
N ARG A 131 3.88 12.43 -5.89
CA ARG A 131 4.61 11.18 -5.67
C ARG A 131 4.26 10.64 -4.31
N GLY A 132 3.94 9.34 -4.25
CA GLY A 132 3.78 8.59 -3.02
C GLY A 132 4.83 7.49 -2.93
N VAL A 133 5.15 7.07 -1.72
CA VAL A 133 5.90 5.84 -1.48
C VAL A 133 4.94 4.71 -1.12
N GLN A 134 5.35 3.46 -1.34
CA GLN A 134 4.52 2.29 -1.04
C GLN A 134 4.11 2.22 0.45
N PHE A 135 4.93 2.78 1.32
CA PHE A 135 4.70 2.88 2.75
C PHE A 135 3.97 4.20 3.08
N PRO A 136 3.19 4.25 4.17
CA PRO A 136 2.47 5.46 4.59
C PRO A 136 3.47 6.51 5.10
N MET A 137 4.14 7.18 4.17
CA MET A 137 4.75 8.48 4.36
C MET A 137 4.51 9.26 3.08
N ASN A 138 3.68 10.29 3.14
CA ASN A 138 3.64 11.27 2.06
C ASN A 138 5.01 11.94 2.00
N SER A 139 5.81 11.62 0.98
CA SER A 139 7.01 12.37 0.65
C SER A 139 6.57 13.65 -0.07
N TYR A 140 6.32 14.71 0.71
CA TYR A 140 6.19 16.05 0.16
C TYR A 140 7.60 16.56 -0.17
N THR A 141 7.94 16.57 -1.44
CA THR A 141 9.07 17.31 -2.02
C THR A 141 8.62 17.88 -3.35
#